data_AF-A0A4R0R201-F1
#
_entry.id   AF-A0A4R0R201-F1
#
_cell.length_a   1.000
_cell.length_b   1.000
_cell.length_c   1.000
_cell.angle_alpha   90.00
_cell.angle_beta   90.00
_cell.angle_gamma   90.00
#
_symmetry.space_group_name_H-M   'P 1'
#
loop_
_entity.id
_entity.type
_entity.pdbx_description
1 polymer ?
#
loop_
_entity_poly.entity_id
_entity_poly.type
_entity_poly.pdbx_seq_one_letter_code
_entity_poly.pdbx_strand_id
1 'polypeptide(L)'
;MGTQPPAPVQSVIQAGRLLPCHAIALQHEIAHEMGQHQKNQEIEQRDHDDRHQIVTLRQLARTISTRVASMESVVRSGAMEGDDLQLRHVRERLRLLFDTHLRELQYDTLKPEVGEVVIHEGAEAERVLLVVSGELTVEMQDGSGRPRVLATVGSDELLGEMALIGDYRHSASVRVSHGPAELLSVRADDLLQASLYDSELVMQLLALSSARCRRANGQLSLMLEALDALAQRDRPTLSRCCKTLSSAADRALNRAADLLEGLVQDPWAS
;
A
#
# COMPACT_ATOMS: atom_id res chain seq x y z
N MET A 1 -49.68 -17.13 22.42
CA MET A 1 -48.62 -16.09 22.41
C MET A 1 -48.77 -15.37 21.07
N GLY A 2 -49.63 -14.35 20.97
CA GLY A 2 -49.30 -12.96 21.33
C GLY A 2 -48.30 -12.44 20.30
N THR A 3 -48.68 -11.73 19.25
CA THR A 3 -48.99 -10.29 19.30
C THR A 3 -49.93 -9.87 18.16
N GLN A 4 -50.92 -9.04 18.53
CA GLN A 4 -51.86 -8.36 17.63
C GLN A 4 -51.24 -7.00 17.24
N PRO A 5 -51.46 -6.48 16.02
CA PRO A 5 -50.85 -5.22 15.58
C PRO A 5 -51.38 -4.01 16.38
N PRO A 6 -50.61 -2.90 16.46
CA PRO A 6 -50.97 -1.76 17.29
C PRO A 6 -52.24 -1.08 16.76
N ALA A 7 -53.14 -0.73 17.69
CA ALA A 7 -54.35 0.03 17.40
C ALA A 7 -54.01 1.47 16.94
N PRO A 8 -54.85 2.09 16.09
CA PRO A 8 -54.59 3.43 15.58
C PRO A 8 -54.70 4.49 16.69
N VAL A 9 -53.77 5.44 16.64
CA VAL A 9 -53.66 6.62 17.51
C VAL A 9 -54.87 7.52 17.29
N GLN A 10 -55.95 7.34 18.07
CA GLN A 10 -57.09 8.26 18.05
C GLN A 10 -57.99 8.12 19.29
N SER A 11 -57.46 8.40 20.49
CA SER A 11 -58.33 8.63 21.66
C SER A 11 -57.65 9.36 22.82
N VAL A 12 -57.06 10.54 22.61
CA VAL A 12 -56.78 11.46 23.74
C VAL A 12 -57.01 12.92 23.32
N ILE A 13 -58.23 13.26 22.90
CA ILE A 13 -58.70 14.65 23.04
C ILE A 13 -60.18 14.62 23.42
N GLN A 14 -60.47 14.43 24.72
CA GLN A 14 -61.67 15.01 25.31
C GLN A 14 -61.30 15.73 26.61
N ALA A 15 -61.24 17.05 26.48
CA ALA A 15 -61.53 18.08 27.47
C ALA A 15 -60.87 17.99 28.86
N GLY A 16 -59.69 18.60 28.98
CA GLY A 16 -59.18 19.16 30.23
C GLY A 16 -58.20 20.28 29.90
N ARG A 17 -58.47 21.52 30.35
CA ARG A 17 -57.66 22.71 30.06
C ARG A 17 -56.20 22.49 30.50
N LEU A 18 -55.30 22.22 29.56
CA LEU A 18 -53.85 22.28 29.79
C LEU A 18 -53.48 23.75 30.00
N LEU A 19 -52.93 24.05 31.18
CA LEU A 19 -52.35 25.37 31.48
C LEU A 19 -51.23 25.66 30.46
N PRO A 20 -51.04 26.93 30.03
CA PRO A 20 -50.10 27.29 28.95
C PRO A 20 -48.67 26.76 29.16
N CYS A 21 -48.25 26.61 30.42
CA CYS A 21 -46.91 26.17 30.79
C CYS A 21 -46.63 24.67 30.51
N HIS A 22 -47.66 23.80 30.56
CA HIS A 22 -47.47 22.36 30.31
C HIS A 22 -47.43 22.03 28.81
N ALA A 23 -48.10 22.81 27.96
CA ALA A 23 -48.07 22.63 26.50
C ALA A 23 -46.68 22.96 25.92
N ILE A 24 -46.00 23.98 26.47
CA ILE A 24 -44.65 24.37 26.03
C ILE A 24 -43.61 23.31 26.44
N ALA A 25 -43.72 22.74 27.65
CA ALA A 25 -42.81 21.69 28.10
C ALA A 25 -42.92 20.42 27.24
N LEU A 26 -44.14 19.98 26.93
CA LEU A 26 -44.38 18.82 26.04
C LEU A 26 -43.89 19.07 24.61
N GLN A 27 -44.03 20.29 24.09
CA GLN A 27 -43.50 20.64 22.76
C GLN A 27 -41.96 20.62 22.72
N HIS A 28 -41.30 21.04 23.79
CA HIS A 28 -39.84 21.06 23.87
C HIS A 28 -39.25 19.65 24.02
N GLU A 29 -39.93 18.77 24.77
CA GLU A 29 -39.53 17.38 24.97
C GLU A 29 -39.70 16.54 23.69
N ILE A 30 -40.82 16.70 22.98
CA ILE A 30 -41.04 16.08 21.66
C ILE A 30 -40.02 16.58 20.63
N ALA A 31 -39.71 17.88 20.61
CA ALA A 31 -38.70 18.43 19.70
C ALA A 31 -37.30 17.88 19.99
N HIS A 32 -36.96 17.67 21.27
CA HIS A 32 -35.68 17.10 21.68
C HIS A 32 -35.58 15.61 21.31
N GLU A 33 -36.62 14.80 21.56
CA GLU A 33 -36.64 13.39 21.15
C GLU A 33 -36.62 13.20 19.64
N MET A 34 -37.37 14.02 18.88
CA MET A 34 -37.31 14.01 17.40
C MET A 34 -35.92 14.39 16.89
N GLY A 35 -35.26 15.38 17.50
CA GLY A 35 -33.89 15.77 17.15
C GLY A 35 -32.86 14.67 17.44
N GLN A 36 -33.03 13.91 18.53
CA GLN A 36 -32.15 12.77 18.84
C GLN A 36 -32.40 11.56 17.93
N HIS A 37 -33.66 11.28 17.59
CA HIS A 37 -33.99 10.21 16.64
C HIS A 37 -33.45 10.50 15.24
N GLN A 38 -33.57 11.74 14.76
CA GLN A 38 -33.02 12.15 13.46
C GLN A 38 -31.49 11.99 13.43
N LYS A 39 -30.81 12.40 14.51
CA LYS A 39 -29.35 12.33 14.61
C LYS A 39 -28.83 10.89 14.70
N ASN A 40 -29.56 9.99 15.39
CA ASN A 40 -29.22 8.56 15.40
C ASN A 40 -29.45 7.90 14.04
N GLN A 41 -30.52 8.27 13.32
CA GLN A 41 -30.74 7.78 11.96
C GLN A 41 -29.64 8.24 11.01
N GLU A 42 -29.18 9.49 11.10
CA GLU A 42 -28.05 10.00 10.30
C GLU A 42 -26.74 9.27 10.60
N ILE A 43 -26.47 8.90 11.86
CA ILE A 43 -25.28 8.12 12.25
C ILE A 43 -25.37 6.68 11.71
N GLU A 44 -26.53 6.02 11.86
CA GLU A 44 -26.75 4.67 11.35
C GLU A 44 -26.69 4.61 9.82
N GLN A 45 -27.21 5.63 9.13
CA GLN A 45 -27.13 5.74 7.67
C GLN A 45 -25.67 5.89 7.20
N ARG A 46 -24.89 6.71 7.91
CA ARG A 46 -23.47 6.96 7.61
C ARG A 46 -22.61 5.72 7.86
N ASP A 47 -22.83 5.02 8.98
CA ASP A 47 -22.18 3.72 9.26
C ASP A 47 -22.57 2.64 8.25
N HIS A 48 -23.81 2.68 7.73
CA HIS A 48 -24.28 1.74 6.71
C HIS A 48 -23.67 1.99 5.33
N ASP A 49 -23.56 3.26 4.92
CA ASP A 49 -22.90 3.68 3.67
C ASP A 49 -21.40 3.42 3.73
N ASP A 50 -20.73 3.69 4.86
CA ASP A 50 -19.31 3.39 5.07
C ASP A 50 -19.06 1.88 4.99
N ARG A 51 -19.93 1.05 5.60
CA ARG A 51 -19.83 -0.42 5.48
C ARG A 51 -20.10 -0.94 4.07
N HIS A 52 -21.04 -0.34 3.33
CA HIS A 52 -21.32 -0.71 1.94
C HIS A 52 -20.17 -0.32 1.01
N GLN A 53 -19.54 0.85 1.21
CA GLN A 53 -18.37 1.29 0.46
C GLN A 53 -17.13 0.42 0.73
N ILE A 54 -16.89 0.03 1.99
CA ILE A 54 -15.79 -0.90 2.34
C ILE A 54 -15.99 -2.26 1.66
N VAL A 55 -17.23 -2.75 1.56
CA VAL A 55 -17.53 -4.02 0.89
C VAL A 55 -17.31 -3.93 -0.63
N THR A 56 -17.73 -2.85 -1.27
CA THR A 56 -17.55 -2.67 -2.72
C THR A 56 -16.10 -2.43 -3.12
N LEU A 57 -15.32 -1.69 -2.32
CA LEU A 57 -13.87 -1.50 -2.54
C LEU A 57 -13.11 -2.82 -2.45
N ARG A 58 -13.40 -3.67 -1.45
CA ARG A 58 -12.82 -5.03 -1.32
C ARG A 58 -13.23 -5.96 -2.46
N GLN A 59 -14.38 -5.73 -3.09
CA GLN A 59 -14.87 -6.54 -4.19
C GLN A 59 -14.25 -6.10 -5.54
N LEU A 60 -14.06 -4.80 -5.73
CA LEU A 60 -13.36 -4.23 -6.88
C LEU A 60 -11.87 -4.62 -6.86
N ALA A 61 -11.24 -4.52 -5.69
CA ALA A 61 -9.92 -5.03 -5.36
C ALA A 61 -9.68 -6.49 -5.80
N ARG A 62 -10.55 -7.41 -5.38
CA ARG A 62 -10.50 -8.82 -5.79
C ARG A 62 -10.68 -9.00 -7.30
N THR A 63 -11.49 -8.15 -7.93
CA THR A 63 -11.71 -8.16 -9.38
C THR A 63 -10.49 -7.67 -10.15
N ILE A 64 -9.76 -6.68 -9.62
CA ILE A 64 -8.50 -6.20 -10.19
C ILE A 64 -7.40 -7.26 -10.01
N SER A 65 -7.25 -7.82 -8.80
CA SER A 65 -6.26 -8.87 -8.51
C SER A 65 -6.44 -10.10 -9.42
N THR A 66 -7.67 -10.57 -9.60
CA THR A 66 -7.97 -11.69 -10.53
C THR A 66 -7.69 -11.36 -12.01
N ARG A 67 -7.81 -10.09 -12.42
CA ARG A 67 -7.47 -9.66 -13.79
C ARG A 67 -5.98 -9.45 -14.00
N VAL A 68 -5.24 -9.00 -12.98
CA VAL A 68 -3.78 -8.89 -13.01
C VAL A 68 -3.13 -10.27 -13.17
N ALA A 69 -3.66 -11.30 -12.51
CA ALA A 69 -3.23 -12.69 -12.70
C ALA A 69 -3.39 -13.18 -14.16
N SER A 70 -4.33 -12.62 -14.93
CA SER A 70 -4.50 -12.95 -16.35
C SER A 70 -3.54 -12.19 -17.29
N MET A 71 -2.87 -11.14 -16.79
CA MET A 71 -2.00 -10.26 -17.57
C MET A 71 -0.53 -10.69 -17.57
N GLU A 72 -0.16 -11.73 -16.80
CA GLU A 72 1.22 -12.26 -16.67
C GLU A 72 1.84 -12.74 -18.00
N SER A 73 1.06 -12.90 -19.07
CA SER A 73 1.54 -13.38 -20.37
C SER A 73 2.27 -12.35 -21.24
N VAL A 74 2.36 -11.07 -20.84
CA VAL A 74 2.82 -9.97 -21.72
C VAL A 74 4.24 -9.45 -21.41
N VAL A 75 4.89 -9.87 -20.32
CA VAL A 75 6.23 -9.38 -19.98
C VAL A 75 7.31 -10.12 -20.78
N ARG A 76 7.54 -9.69 -22.02
CA ARG A 76 8.75 -10.01 -22.79
C ARG A 76 9.62 -8.78 -22.98
N SER A 77 10.90 -9.03 -22.77
CA SER A 77 12.08 -8.23 -23.11
C SER A 77 12.53 -7.24 -22.05
N GLY A 78 13.65 -7.62 -21.42
CA GLY A 78 14.39 -6.82 -20.46
C GLY A 78 15.19 -5.71 -21.13
N ALA A 79 15.22 -4.57 -20.45
CA ALA A 79 16.28 -3.57 -20.55
C ALA A 79 16.30 -2.79 -19.23
N MET A 80 17.28 -3.08 -18.37
CA MET A 80 17.41 -2.43 -17.05
C MET A 80 17.62 -0.91 -17.14
N GLU A 81 18.15 -0.38 -18.25
CA GLU A 81 18.32 1.08 -18.45
C GLU A 81 17.01 1.80 -18.82
N GLY A 82 16.08 1.12 -19.52
CA GLY A 82 14.78 1.68 -19.86
C GLY A 82 13.85 1.79 -18.65
N ASP A 83 13.96 0.83 -17.73
CA ASP A 83 13.16 0.76 -16.53
C ASP A 83 13.46 1.90 -15.55
N ASP A 84 14.72 2.32 -15.39
CA ASP A 84 15.08 3.43 -14.49
C ASP A 84 14.57 4.80 -14.99
N LEU A 85 14.49 5.01 -16.31
CA LEU A 85 13.90 6.23 -16.88
C LEU A 85 12.37 6.22 -16.74
N GLN A 86 11.73 5.08 -16.99
CA GLN A 86 10.29 4.91 -16.77
C GLN A 86 9.94 5.08 -15.29
N LEU A 87 10.70 4.49 -14.37
CA LEU A 87 10.50 4.62 -12.92
C LEU A 87 10.64 6.08 -12.46
N ARG A 88 11.56 6.85 -13.05
CA ARG A 88 11.67 8.30 -12.81
C ARG A 88 10.42 9.06 -13.26
N HIS A 89 9.94 8.80 -14.47
CA HIS A 89 8.70 9.43 -14.98
C HIS A 89 7.47 9.04 -14.15
N VAL A 90 7.34 7.77 -13.78
CA VAL A 90 6.27 7.28 -12.92
C VAL A 90 6.33 7.95 -11.55
N ARG A 91 7.53 8.10 -10.97
CA ARG A 91 7.73 8.79 -9.68
C ARG A 91 7.43 10.29 -9.75
N GLU A 92 7.87 10.99 -10.79
CA GLU A 92 7.53 12.40 -11.00
C GLU A 92 6.02 12.60 -11.17
N ARG A 93 5.37 11.70 -11.92
CA ARG A 93 3.93 11.76 -12.14
C ARG A 93 3.14 11.39 -10.89
N LEU A 94 3.58 10.38 -10.14
CA LEU A 94 3.04 10.05 -8.82
C LEU A 94 3.19 11.23 -7.87
N ARG A 95 4.36 11.89 -7.80
CA ARG A 95 4.51 13.12 -6.99
C ARG A 95 3.51 14.20 -7.38
N LEU A 96 3.26 14.43 -8.68
CA LEU A 96 2.31 15.45 -9.13
C LEU A 96 0.85 15.06 -8.82
N LEU A 97 0.50 13.79 -9.02
CA LEU A 97 -0.82 13.26 -8.68
C LEU A 97 -1.03 13.28 -7.17
N PHE A 98 -0.02 12.90 -6.39
CA PHE A 98 -0.05 13.01 -4.94
C PHE A 98 -0.06 14.47 -4.51
N ASP A 99 0.65 15.43 -5.10
CA ASP A 99 0.50 16.83 -4.67
C ASP A 99 -0.92 17.37 -4.93
N THR A 100 -1.55 16.91 -6.00
CA THR A 100 -2.95 17.23 -6.33
C THR A 100 -3.92 16.53 -5.37
N HIS A 101 -3.74 15.23 -5.15
CA HIS A 101 -4.63 14.41 -4.34
C HIS A 101 -4.34 14.46 -2.85
N LEU A 102 -3.10 14.72 -2.38
CA LEU A 102 -2.74 14.84 -0.96
C LEU A 102 -3.41 16.05 -0.31
N ARG A 103 -3.82 17.05 -1.10
CA ARG A 103 -4.69 18.13 -0.59
C ARG A 103 -6.09 17.63 -0.25
N GLU A 104 -6.52 16.55 -0.89
CA GLU A 104 -7.86 15.96 -0.78
C GLU A 104 -7.85 14.65 0.04
N LEU A 105 -6.72 13.95 0.09
CA LEU A 105 -6.48 12.73 0.85
C LEU A 105 -6.08 13.10 2.27
N GLN A 106 -6.69 12.44 3.23
CA GLN A 106 -6.25 12.51 4.61
C GLN A 106 -4.97 11.68 4.77
N TYR A 107 -3.93 12.29 5.34
CA TYR A 107 -2.67 11.61 5.63
C TYR A 107 -2.15 11.99 7.02
N ASP A 108 -1.45 11.05 7.64
CA ASP A 108 -0.71 11.27 8.88
C ASP A 108 0.78 11.41 8.57
N THR A 109 1.47 12.33 9.24
CA THR A 109 2.93 12.41 9.17
C THR A 109 3.55 11.50 10.23
N LEU A 110 4.38 10.55 9.79
CA LEU A 110 5.17 9.68 10.65
C LEU A 110 6.63 10.15 10.67
N LYS A 111 7.25 10.11 11.85
CA LYS A 111 8.68 10.45 12.05
C LYS A 111 9.40 9.30 12.75
N PRO A 112 9.52 8.14 12.07
CA PRO A 112 10.11 6.95 12.66
C PRO A 112 11.60 7.13 12.92
N GLU A 113 12.11 6.50 13.97
CA GLU A 113 13.54 6.52 14.30
C GLU A 113 14.33 5.53 13.43
N VAL A 114 15.65 5.75 13.32
CA VAL A 114 16.53 4.78 12.64
C VAL A 114 16.42 3.41 13.33
N GLY A 115 16.19 2.38 12.53
CA GLY A 115 15.96 1.01 13.00
C GLY A 115 14.49 0.63 13.19
N GLU A 116 13.56 1.59 13.17
CA GLU A 116 12.12 1.31 13.31
C GLU A 116 11.56 0.63 12.05
N VAL A 117 10.67 -0.34 12.26
CA VAL A 117 9.95 -1.06 11.18
C VAL A 117 8.63 -0.37 10.93
N VAL A 118 8.44 0.16 9.73
CA VAL A 118 7.23 0.90 9.35
C VAL A 118 6.23 0.03 8.57
N ILE A 119 6.71 -1.07 7.98
CA ILE A 119 5.90 -2.09 7.33
C ILE A 119 6.40 -3.47 7.80
N HIS A 120 5.47 -4.35 8.17
CA HIS A 120 5.79 -5.71 8.58
C HIS A 120 5.46 -6.72 7.47
N GLU A 121 6.40 -7.62 7.17
CA GLU A 121 6.16 -8.75 6.27
C GLU A 121 4.93 -9.56 6.74
N GLY A 122 4.06 -9.93 5.79
CA GLY A 122 2.82 -10.68 6.03
C GLY A 122 1.67 -9.88 6.62
N ALA A 123 1.91 -8.64 7.12
CA ALA A 123 0.86 -7.78 7.64
C ALA A 123 -0.09 -7.31 6.54
N GLU A 124 -1.32 -6.99 6.92
CA GLU A 124 -2.33 -6.48 5.98
C GLU A 124 -1.98 -5.07 5.50
N ALA A 125 -2.25 -4.80 4.23
CA ALA A 125 -1.98 -3.53 3.58
C ALA A 125 -3.05 -2.48 3.93
N GLU A 126 -3.03 -2.00 5.18
CA GLU A 126 -3.98 -1.01 5.69
C GLU A 126 -3.65 0.43 5.27
N ARG A 127 -2.43 0.66 4.82
CA ARG A 127 -1.90 1.97 4.41
C ARG A 127 -0.77 1.85 3.41
N VAL A 128 -0.55 2.92 2.67
CA VAL A 128 0.67 3.15 1.89
C VAL A 128 1.47 4.27 2.52
N LEU A 129 2.79 4.25 2.33
CA LEU A 129 3.70 5.23 2.89
C LEU A 129 4.45 5.95 1.76
N LEU A 130 4.38 7.28 1.73
CA LEU A 130 5.24 8.09 0.88
C LEU A 130 6.45 8.54 1.69
N VAL A 131 7.65 8.24 1.22
CA VAL A 131 8.88 8.70 1.87
C VAL A 131 9.11 10.17 1.53
N VAL A 132 9.12 11.06 2.51
CA VAL A 132 9.45 12.48 2.31
C VAL A 132 10.96 12.68 2.43
N SER A 133 11.54 12.10 3.48
CA SER A 133 12.98 12.15 3.76
C SER A 133 13.46 10.90 4.46
N GLY A 134 14.77 10.68 4.46
CA GLY A 134 15.43 9.52 5.03
C GLY A 134 15.71 8.42 4.00
N GLU A 135 16.29 7.33 4.49
CA GLU A 135 16.55 6.11 3.72
C GLU A 135 15.92 4.94 4.47
N LEU A 136 15.29 4.02 3.74
CA LEU A 136 14.70 2.81 4.27
C LEU A 136 15.22 1.58 3.51
N THR A 137 15.22 0.43 4.17
CA THR A 137 15.55 -0.87 3.60
C THR A 137 14.32 -1.75 3.54
N VAL A 138 14.12 -2.40 2.40
CA VAL A 138 13.14 -3.47 2.20
C VAL A 138 13.81 -4.79 2.55
N GLU A 139 13.24 -5.55 3.48
CA GLU A 139 13.85 -6.74 4.09
C GLU A 139 12.89 -7.93 4.05
N MET A 140 13.37 -9.12 3.69
CA MET A 140 12.66 -10.39 3.91
C MET A 140 13.41 -11.23 4.94
N GLN A 141 12.71 -12.03 5.71
CA GLN A 141 13.36 -13.03 6.56
C GLN A 141 13.93 -14.18 5.72
N ASP A 142 15.18 -14.55 5.96
CA ASP A 142 15.75 -15.78 5.39
C ASP A 142 15.24 -17.04 6.13
N GLY A 143 15.64 -18.23 5.66
CA GLY A 143 15.25 -19.50 6.28
C GLY A 143 15.71 -19.69 7.73
N SER A 144 16.55 -18.79 8.26
CA SER A 144 17.00 -18.75 9.65
C SER A 144 16.32 -17.63 10.48
N GLY A 145 15.40 -16.89 9.89
CA GLY A 145 14.72 -15.75 10.52
C GLY A 145 15.54 -14.47 10.57
N ARG A 146 16.67 -14.40 9.85
CA ARG A 146 17.50 -13.18 9.80
C ARG A 146 17.00 -12.25 8.70
N PRO A 147 16.98 -10.93 8.92
CA PRO A 147 16.59 -9.99 7.89
C PRO A 147 17.63 -9.96 6.77
N ARG A 148 17.17 -10.17 5.55
CA ARG A 148 17.93 -10.00 4.32
C ARG A 148 17.41 -8.77 3.58
N VAL A 149 18.26 -7.76 3.45
CA VAL A 149 17.96 -6.58 2.64
C VAL A 149 17.83 -6.99 1.17
N LEU A 150 16.76 -6.52 0.53
CA LEU A 150 16.43 -6.74 -0.88
C LEU A 150 16.63 -5.50 -1.72
N ALA A 151 16.33 -4.34 -1.13
CA ALA A 151 16.41 -3.04 -1.77
C ALA A 151 16.57 -1.93 -0.74
N THR A 152 17.11 -0.81 -1.20
CA THR A 152 17.10 0.48 -0.49
C THR A 152 16.15 1.43 -1.21
N VAL A 153 15.34 2.16 -0.46
CA VAL A 153 14.38 3.15 -0.96
C VAL A 153 14.61 4.49 -0.27
N GLY A 154 14.43 5.58 -1.01
CA GLY A 154 14.66 6.94 -0.52
C GLY A 154 13.47 7.86 -0.71
N SER A 155 13.73 9.17 -0.59
CA SER A 155 12.72 10.21 -0.82
C SER A 155 11.93 10.00 -2.10
N ASP A 156 10.64 10.27 -1.98
CA ASP A 156 9.60 10.25 -2.99
C ASP A 156 9.28 8.88 -3.57
N GLU A 157 9.65 7.84 -2.84
CA GLU A 157 9.18 6.49 -3.11
C GLU A 157 7.90 6.21 -2.33
N LEU A 158 6.93 5.60 -3.02
CA LEU A 158 5.74 5.06 -2.41
C LEU A 158 5.99 3.62 -1.99
N LEU A 159 5.56 3.24 -0.80
CA LEU A 159 5.76 1.91 -0.21
C LEU A 159 4.40 1.29 0.13
N GLY A 160 4.31 -0.02 -0.02
CA GLY A 160 3.11 -0.79 0.30
C GLY A 160 2.06 -0.83 -0.82
N GLU A 161 2.28 -0.15 -1.93
CA GLU A 161 1.37 -0.15 -3.08
C GLU A 161 1.26 -1.52 -3.76
N MET A 162 2.36 -2.29 -3.80
CA MET A 162 2.33 -3.65 -4.35
C MET A 162 1.40 -4.55 -3.54
N ALA A 163 1.37 -4.38 -2.22
CA ALA A 163 0.47 -5.11 -1.35
C ALA A 163 -0.97 -4.64 -1.52
N LEU A 164 -1.18 -3.33 -1.66
CA LEU A 164 -2.50 -2.74 -1.87
C LEU A 164 -3.18 -3.18 -3.18
N ILE A 165 -2.42 -3.28 -4.27
CA ILE A 165 -2.96 -3.69 -5.58
C ILE A 165 -2.94 -5.22 -5.77
N GLY A 166 -2.07 -5.93 -5.04
CA GLY A 166 -1.95 -7.38 -5.07
C GLY A 166 -2.90 -8.08 -4.10
N ASP A 167 -2.31 -8.84 -3.17
CA ASP A 167 -3.03 -9.77 -2.29
C ASP A 167 -3.36 -9.18 -0.90
N TYR A 168 -3.29 -7.86 -0.74
CA TYR A 168 -3.55 -7.16 0.53
C TYR A 168 -2.61 -7.53 1.67
N ARG A 169 -1.45 -8.15 1.38
CA ARG A 169 -0.41 -8.46 2.37
C ARG A 169 0.96 -8.02 1.89
N HIS A 170 1.76 -7.47 2.79
CA HIS A 170 3.11 -7.05 2.48
C HIS A 170 4.04 -8.26 2.27
N SER A 171 4.75 -8.29 1.15
CA SER A 171 5.71 -9.35 0.83
C SER A 171 7.06 -9.20 1.54
N ALA A 172 7.30 -8.07 2.18
CA ALA A 172 8.55 -7.75 2.85
C ALA A 172 8.31 -6.72 3.96
N SER A 173 9.23 -6.68 4.93
CA SER A 173 9.31 -5.61 5.91
C SER A 173 10.00 -4.39 5.34
N VAL A 174 9.69 -3.20 5.88
CA VAL A 174 10.42 -1.96 5.58
C VAL A 174 10.89 -1.31 6.86
N ARG A 175 12.18 -0.98 6.93
CA ARG A 175 12.86 -0.44 8.10
C ARG A 175 13.59 0.85 7.77
N VAL A 176 13.61 1.82 8.68
CA VAL A 176 14.43 3.02 8.53
C VAL A 176 15.91 2.68 8.67
N SER A 177 16.71 2.88 7.62
CA SER A 177 18.15 2.61 7.62
C SER A 177 19.00 3.86 7.90
N HIS A 178 18.52 5.05 7.49
CA HIS A 178 19.20 6.33 7.69
C HIS A 178 18.19 7.48 7.81
N GLY A 179 18.56 8.56 8.51
CA GLY A 179 17.62 9.64 8.82
C GLY A 179 18.26 11.00 9.10
N PRO A 180 17.44 12.04 9.39
CA PRO A 180 16.04 11.96 9.82
C PRO A 180 15.08 11.44 8.74
N ALA A 181 14.13 10.57 9.14
CA ALA A 181 13.11 10.02 8.26
C ALA A 181 11.74 10.65 8.54
N GLU A 182 11.05 11.01 7.47
CA GLU A 182 9.68 11.52 7.53
C GLU A 182 8.86 10.85 6.43
N LEU A 183 7.69 10.31 6.80
CA LEU A 183 6.80 9.57 5.91
C LEU A 183 5.40 10.17 5.97
N LEU A 184 4.69 10.19 4.85
CA LEU A 184 3.25 10.41 4.83
C LEU A 184 2.53 9.07 4.78
N SER A 185 1.66 8.80 5.74
CA SER A 185 0.84 7.60 5.81
C SER A 185 -0.55 7.90 5.29
N VAL A 186 -0.92 7.26 4.18
CA VAL A 186 -2.26 7.37 3.58
C VAL A 186 -2.99 6.05 3.78
N ARG A 187 -4.23 6.10 4.27
CA ARG A 187 -5.04 4.89 4.46
C ARG A 187 -5.32 4.24 3.10
N ALA A 188 -5.32 2.91 3.09
CA ALA A 188 -5.64 2.12 1.89
C ALA A 188 -7.02 2.49 1.32
N ASP A 189 -8.04 2.57 2.18
CA ASP A 189 -9.41 2.89 1.76
C ASP A 189 -9.50 4.26 1.10
N ASP A 190 -8.83 5.28 1.65
CA ASP A 190 -8.85 6.64 1.10
C ASP A 190 -8.16 6.69 -0.27
N LEU A 191 -7.03 6.00 -0.41
CA LEU A 191 -6.32 5.92 -1.69
C LEU A 191 -7.14 5.17 -2.74
N LEU A 192 -7.76 4.06 -2.37
CA LEU A 192 -8.61 3.28 -3.27
C LEU A 192 -9.86 4.07 -3.68
N GLN A 193 -10.47 4.80 -2.74
CA GLN A 193 -11.60 5.67 -3.02
C GLN A 193 -11.22 6.77 -4.01
N ALA A 194 -10.10 7.46 -3.82
CA ALA A 194 -9.60 8.45 -4.78
C ALA A 194 -9.35 7.83 -6.17
N SER A 195 -8.87 6.59 -6.19
CA SER A 195 -8.60 5.84 -7.42
C SER A 195 -9.86 5.50 -8.24
N LEU A 196 -11.04 5.50 -7.62
CA LEU A 196 -12.33 5.36 -8.33
C LEU A 196 -12.68 6.60 -9.16
N TYR A 197 -12.24 7.78 -8.70
CA TYR A 197 -12.52 9.06 -9.36
C TYR A 197 -11.41 9.47 -10.30
N ASP A 198 -10.17 9.02 -10.06
CA ASP A 198 -9.02 9.23 -10.92
C ASP A 198 -8.37 7.92 -11.37
N SER A 199 -8.70 7.50 -12.59
CA SER A 199 -8.08 6.33 -13.23
C SER A 199 -6.58 6.50 -13.48
N GLU A 200 -6.07 7.74 -13.55
CA GLU A 200 -4.65 7.99 -13.75
C GLU A 200 -3.84 7.55 -12.52
N LEU A 201 -4.38 7.75 -11.31
CA LEU A 201 -3.77 7.27 -10.07
C LEU A 201 -3.59 5.75 -10.08
N VAL A 202 -4.64 5.00 -10.43
CA VAL A 202 -4.57 3.53 -10.54
C VAL A 202 -3.49 3.10 -11.54
N MET A 203 -3.46 3.75 -12.71
CA MET A 203 -2.49 3.45 -13.76
C MET A 203 -1.06 3.71 -13.30
N GLN A 204 -0.81 4.77 -12.53
CA GLN A 204 0.53 5.04 -11.98
C GLN A 204 0.94 4.03 -10.91
N LEU A 205 0.03 3.63 -10.02
CA LEU A 205 0.31 2.62 -9.00
C LEU A 205 0.61 1.25 -9.65
N LEU A 206 -0.12 0.88 -10.70
CA LEU A 206 0.14 -0.31 -11.52
C LEU A 206 1.49 -0.22 -12.25
N ALA A 207 1.79 0.94 -12.85
CA ALA A 207 3.06 1.17 -13.53
C ALA A 207 4.25 1.05 -12.57
N LEU A 208 4.14 1.61 -11.36
CA LEU A 208 5.15 1.50 -10.31
C LEU A 208 5.36 0.04 -9.89
N SER A 209 4.27 -0.68 -9.62
CA SER A 209 4.31 -2.10 -9.24
C SER A 209 4.95 -2.96 -10.35
N SER A 210 4.58 -2.69 -11.61
CA SER A 210 5.15 -3.38 -12.77
C SER A 210 6.65 -3.10 -12.93
N ALA A 211 7.08 -1.86 -12.75
CA ALA A 211 8.49 -1.50 -12.82
C ALA A 211 9.31 -2.18 -11.70
N ARG A 212 8.78 -2.25 -10.48
CA ARG A 212 9.39 -2.99 -9.37
C ARG A 212 9.50 -4.49 -9.67
N CYS A 213 8.45 -5.10 -10.23
CA CYS A 213 8.49 -6.49 -10.65
C CYS A 213 9.54 -6.75 -11.74
N ARG A 214 9.59 -5.92 -12.79
CA ARG A 214 10.60 -6.06 -13.85
C ARG A 214 12.02 -5.90 -13.31
N ARG A 215 12.24 -4.95 -12.41
CA ARG A 215 13.53 -4.79 -11.72
C ARG A 215 13.93 -6.05 -10.94
N ALA A 216 13.03 -6.60 -10.12
CA ALA A 216 13.29 -7.83 -9.38
C ALA A 216 13.59 -9.02 -10.30
N ASN A 217 12.85 -9.18 -11.40
CA ASN A 217 13.08 -10.23 -12.39
C ASN A 217 14.41 -10.05 -13.12
N GLY A 218 14.79 -8.80 -13.45
CA GLY A 218 16.09 -8.49 -14.05
C GLY A 218 17.25 -8.84 -13.12
N GLN A 219 17.12 -8.52 -11.83
CA GLN A 219 18.09 -8.89 -10.79
C GLN A 219 18.22 -10.42 -10.66
N LEU A 220 17.10 -11.14 -10.61
CA LEU A 220 17.10 -12.61 -10.60
C LEU A 220 17.77 -13.20 -11.84
N SER A 221 17.46 -12.68 -13.02
CA SER A 221 18.07 -13.13 -14.28
C SER A 221 19.58 -12.94 -14.27
N LEU A 222 20.07 -11.78 -13.80
CA LEU A 222 21.51 -11.51 -13.69
C LEU A 222 22.22 -12.43 -12.69
N MET A 223 21.57 -12.74 -11.56
CA MET A 223 22.10 -13.69 -10.58
C MET A 223 22.21 -15.10 -11.15
N LEU A 224 21.18 -15.57 -11.86
CA LEU A 224 21.19 -16.88 -12.51
C LEU A 224 22.28 -16.97 -13.60
N GLU A 225 22.42 -15.93 -14.42
CA GLU A 225 23.49 -15.85 -15.43
C GLU A 225 24.89 -15.87 -14.79
N ALA A 226 25.07 -15.17 -13.67
CA ALA A 226 26.34 -15.20 -12.93
C ALA A 226 26.65 -16.58 -12.35
N LEU A 227 25.64 -17.29 -11.82
CA LEU A 227 25.80 -18.66 -11.31
C LEU A 227 26.16 -19.65 -12.43
N ASP A 228 25.50 -19.56 -13.58
CA ASP A 228 25.83 -20.37 -14.75
C ASP A 228 27.25 -20.10 -15.25
N ALA A 229 27.67 -18.83 -15.30
CA ALA A 229 29.02 -18.44 -15.68
C ALA A 229 30.07 -18.98 -14.69
N LEU A 230 29.77 -18.99 -13.38
CA LEU A 230 30.64 -19.58 -12.36
C LEU A 230 30.78 -21.09 -12.57
N ALA A 231 29.67 -21.81 -12.80
CA ALA A 231 29.67 -23.25 -13.04
C ALA A 231 30.46 -23.63 -14.31
N GLN A 232 30.37 -22.81 -15.36
CA GLN A 232 31.07 -23.01 -16.63
C GLN A 232 32.50 -22.45 -16.64
N ARG A 233 32.94 -21.79 -15.55
CA ARG A 233 34.22 -21.07 -15.43
C ARG A 233 34.39 -19.97 -16.50
N ASP A 234 33.29 -19.37 -16.97
CA ASP A 234 33.26 -18.23 -17.90
C ASP A 234 33.51 -16.91 -17.15
N ARG A 235 34.79 -16.55 -16.98
CA ARG A 235 35.21 -15.33 -16.28
C ARG A 235 34.71 -14.02 -16.95
N PRO A 236 34.77 -13.86 -18.29
CA PRO A 236 34.23 -12.67 -18.94
C PRO A 236 32.76 -12.39 -18.62
N THR A 237 31.89 -13.40 -18.71
CA THR A 237 30.47 -13.25 -18.41
C THR A 237 30.24 -12.94 -16.94
N LEU A 238 30.91 -13.68 -16.04
CA LEU A 238 30.80 -13.44 -14.61
C LEU A 238 31.22 -12.00 -14.23
N SER A 239 32.35 -11.51 -14.76
CA SER A 239 32.79 -10.13 -14.50
C SER A 239 31.80 -9.09 -15.03
N ARG A 240 31.15 -9.34 -16.18
CA ARG A 240 30.08 -8.47 -16.69
C ARG A 240 28.90 -8.44 -15.72
N CYS A 241 28.41 -9.60 -15.30
CA CYS A 241 27.28 -9.70 -14.37
C CYS A 241 27.60 -9.03 -13.02
N CYS A 242 28.78 -9.27 -12.44
CA CYS A 242 29.20 -8.63 -11.19
C CYS A 242 29.28 -7.11 -11.33
N LYS A 243 29.86 -6.59 -12.42
CA LYS A 243 29.86 -5.13 -12.69
C LYS A 243 28.46 -4.56 -12.78
N THR A 244 27.54 -5.24 -13.45
CA THR A 244 26.14 -4.80 -13.56
C THR A 244 25.44 -4.83 -12.20
N LEU A 245 25.63 -5.89 -11.41
CA LEU A 245 25.09 -6.01 -10.05
C LEU A 245 25.63 -4.89 -9.14
N SER A 246 26.94 -4.60 -9.20
CA SER A 246 27.58 -3.55 -8.40
C SER A 246 27.26 -2.12 -8.85
N SER A 247 26.75 -1.95 -10.07
CA SER A 247 26.35 -0.63 -10.60
C SER A 247 25.00 -0.17 -10.07
N ALA A 248 24.20 -1.09 -9.53
CA ALA A 248 22.97 -0.74 -8.83
C ALA A 248 23.33 -0.04 -7.50
N ALA A 249 22.61 1.02 -7.15
CA ALA A 249 22.75 1.70 -5.85
C ALA A 249 22.26 0.86 -4.64
N ASP A 250 22.28 -0.46 -4.78
CA ASP A 250 21.70 -1.41 -3.85
C ASP A 250 22.81 -2.19 -3.12
N ARG A 251 22.91 -1.97 -1.81
CA ARG A 251 23.94 -2.59 -0.97
C ARG A 251 23.86 -4.12 -0.99
N ALA A 252 22.67 -4.70 -1.17
CA ALA A 252 22.50 -6.15 -1.22
C ALA A 252 23.09 -6.73 -2.51
N LEU A 253 22.90 -6.06 -3.64
CA LEU A 253 23.45 -6.47 -4.93
C LEU A 253 24.96 -6.33 -4.99
N ASN A 254 25.51 -5.23 -4.45
CA ASN A 254 26.97 -5.04 -4.34
C ASN A 254 27.60 -6.19 -3.55
N ARG A 255 27.02 -6.55 -2.41
CA ARG A 255 27.50 -7.69 -1.61
C ARG A 255 27.41 -9.01 -2.37
N ALA A 256 26.36 -9.22 -3.16
CA ALA A 256 26.22 -10.43 -3.97
C ALA A 256 27.31 -10.52 -5.04
N ALA A 257 27.63 -9.41 -5.71
CA ALA A 257 28.71 -9.33 -6.69
C ALA A 257 30.07 -9.63 -6.04
N ASP A 258 30.38 -9.04 -4.89
CA ASP A 258 31.62 -9.29 -4.15
C ASP A 258 31.78 -10.77 -3.76
N LEU A 259 30.70 -11.41 -3.31
CA LEU A 259 30.70 -12.84 -2.99
C LEU A 259 30.95 -13.71 -4.23
N LEU A 260 30.31 -13.39 -5.36
CA LEU A 260 30.48 -14.10 -6.61
C LEU A 260 31.92 -13.98 -7.14
N GLU A 261 32.54 -12.80 -7.04
CA GLU A 261 33.94 -12.60 -7.43
C GLU A 261 34.90 -13.34 -6.48
N GLY A 262 34.61 -13.38 -5.18
CA GLY A 262 35.39 -14.14 -4.20
C GLY A 262 35.43 -15.63 -4.50
N LEU A 263 34.31 -16.22 -4.91
CA LEU A 263 34.21 -17.65 -5.25
C LEU A 263 35.09 -18.07 -6.44
N VAL A 264 35.47 -17.12 -7.32
CA VAL A 264 36.40 -17.39 -8.44
C VAL A 264 37.83 -17.55 -7.96
N GLN A 265 38.17 -16.91 -6.84
CA GLN A 265 39.53 -16.88 -6.29
C GLN A 265 39.80 -18.10 -5.39
N ASP A 266 38.75 -18.81 -4.96
CA ASP A 266 38.87 -19.86 -3.98
C ASP A 266 39.10 -21.27 -4.57
N PRO A 267 40.13 -22.03 -4.10
CA PRO A 267 40.51 -23.30 -4.72
C PRO A 267 39.55 -24.47 -4.49
N TRP A 268 38.56 -24.35 -3.60
CA TRP A 268 37.69 -25.47 -3.19
C TRP A 268 36.63 -25.87 -4.23
N ALA A 269 36.63 -25.24 -5.41
CA ALA A 269 35.78 -25.57 -6.56
C ALA A 269 36.42 -26.61 -7.52
N SER A 270 37.26 -27.51 -6.98
CA SER A 270 37.88 -28.62 -7.73
C SER A 270 37.39 -29.96 -7.21
#